data_AF-A0A382UPS3-F1
#
_entry.id   AF-A0A382UPS3-F1
#
_cell.length_a   1.000
_cell.length_b   1.000
_cell.length_c   1.000
_cell.angle_alpha   90.00
_cell.angle_beta   90.00
_cell.angle_gamma   90.00
#
_symmetry.space_group_name_H-M   'P 1'
#
loop_
_entity.id
_entity.type
_entity.pdbx_description
1 polymer ?
#
loop_
_entity_poly.entity_id
_entity_poly.type
_entity_poly.pdbx_seq_one_letter_code
_entity_poly.pdbx_strand_id
1 'polypeptide(L)' 'MHSTRQRIFKRTPGLLAILLVVVGSALSAADEHETLREALFADANLSLNRNQSCSSCHDPDVAFSDGRSTVRCKPGT' A
#
# COMPACT_ATOMS: atom_id res chain seq x y z
N MET A 1 17.49 5.63 56.24
CA MET A 1 16.55 6.51 55.51
C MET A 1 17.02 6.80 54.08
N HIS A 2 17.02 5.85 53.13
CA HIS A 2 17.40 6.14 51.72
C HIS A 2 16.69 5.28 50.65
N SER A 3 15.53 4.67 50.92
CA SER A 3 14.85 3.79 49.95
C SER A 3 13.56 4.39 49.35
N THR A 4 13.66 5.61 48.81
CA THR A 4 12.50 6.25 48.13
C THR A 4 12.86 6.86 46.75
N ARG A 5 14.14 6.88 46.35
CA ARG A 5 14.60 7.59 45.12
C ARG A 5 14.73 6.74 43.85
N GLN A 6 14.35 5.46 43.86
CA GLN A 6 14.52 4.56 42.70
C GLN A 6 13.27 4.44 41.79
N ARG A 7 12.17 5.15 42.08
CA ARG A 7 10.93 5.11 41.28
C ARG A 7 10.76 6.25 40.27
N ILE A 8 11.85 6.92 39.87
CA ILE A 8 11.78 8.03 38.89
C ILE A 8 12.40 7.64 37.54
N PHE A 9 13.37 6.72 37.51
CA PHE A 9 14.14 6.39 36.31
C PHE A 9 13.54 5.32 35.38
N LYS A 10 12.36 4.76 35.71
CA LYS A 10 11.76 3.60 35.01
C LYS A 10 10.56 3.91 34.11
N ARG A 11 10.22 5.18 33.84
CA ARG A 11 8.95 5.53 33.16
C ARG A 11 9.06 6.23 31.79
N THR A 12 10.25 6.52 31.27
CA THR A 12 10.40 7.42 30.11
C THR A 12 10.94 6.84 28.79
N PRO A 13 11.50 5.61 28.64
CA PRO A 13 11.95 5.16 27.32
C PRO A 13 10.80 4.66 26.42
N GLY A 14 9.69 4.22 27.01
CA GLY A 14 8.58 3.62 26.27
C GLY A 14 7.83 4.63 25.39
N LEU A 15 7.63 5.86 25.88
CA LEU A 15 6.84 6.86 25.15
C LEU A 15 7.60 7.43 23.95
N LEU A 16 8.92 7.63 24.08
CA LEU A 16 9.79 8.01 22.97
C LEU A 16 9.92 6.88 21.93
N ALA A 17 10.05 5.62 22.37
CA ALA A 17 10.08 4.47 21.48
C ALA A 17 8.75 4.30 20.72
N ILE A 18 7.61 4.45 21.41
CA ILE A 18 6.28 4.43 20.79
C ILE A 18 6.13 5.57 19.78
N LEU A 19 6.56 6.78 20.14
CA LEU A 19 6.53 7.93 19.23
C LEU A 19 7.37 7.67 17.97
N LEU A 20 8.58 7.12 18.12
CA LEU A 20 9.45 6.77 17.00
C LEU A 20 8.83 5.71 16.08
N VAL A 21 8.19 4.68 16.63
CA VAL A 21 7.50 3.65 15.85
C VAL A 21 6.30 4.24 15.09
N VAL A 22 5.45 5.02 15.77
CA VAL A 22 4.25 5.61 15.16
C VAL A 22 4.60 6.58 14.03
N VAL A 23 5.61 7.43 14.23
CA VAL A 23 6.06 8.38 13.20
C VAL A 23 6.72 7.67 12.02
N GLY A 24 7.51 6.62 12.28
CA GLY A 24 8.15 5.82 11.22
C GLY A 24 7.14 5.15 10.28
N SER A 25 6.08 4.53 10.83
CA SER A 25 5.04 3.88 10.01
C SER A 25 4.27 4.84 9.11
N ALA A 26 4.04 6.08 9.57
CA ALA A 26 3.30 7.08 8.80
C ALA A 26 4.07 7.59 7.57
N LEU A 27 5.40 7.58 7.61
CA LEU A 27 6.24 8.06 6.49
C LEU A 27 6.33 7.03 5.35
N SER A 28 6.27 5.73 5.65
CA SER A 28 6.39 4.63 4.67
C SER A 28 5.11 4.37 3.87
N ALA A 29 3.94 4.65 4.46
CA ALA A 29 2.65 4.21 3.93
C ALA A 29 2.27 4.82 2.57
N ALA A 30 2.77 6.01 2.22
CA ALA A 30 2.43 6.67 0.96
C ALA A 30 3.05 5.96 -0.27
N ASP A 31 4.31 5.56 -0.17
CA ASP A 31 5.07 4.88 -1.22
C ASP A 31 4.68 3.40 -1.36
N GLU A 32 4.33 2.74 -0.24
CA GLU A 32 3.87 1.36 -0.22
C GLU A 32 2.56 1.19 -1.01
N HIS A 33 1.63 2.13 -0.84
CA HIS A 33 0.37 2.05 -1.56
C HIS A 33 0.56 2.27 -3.06
N GLU A 34 1.40 3.21 -3.51
CA GLU A 34 1.66 3.41 -4.94
C GLU A 34 2.25 2.15 -5.58
N THR A 35 3.26 1.57 -4.94
CA THR A 35 3.89 0.32 -5.39
C THR A 35 2.89 -0.82 -5.46
N LEU A 36 2.02 -0.94 -4.46
CA LEU A 36 0.96 -1.96 -4.44
C LEU A 36 -0.06 -1.74 -5.57
N ARG A 37 -0.49 -0.49 -5.81
CA ARG A 37 -1.45 -0.16 -6.88
C ARG A 37 -0.90 -0.58 -8.23
N GLU A 38 0.36 -0.24 -8.52
CA GLU A 38 1.03 -0.58 -9.77
C GLU A 38 1.09 -2.10 -9.97
N ALA A 39 1.47 -2.83 -8.92
CA ALA A 39 1.52 -4.30 -8.96
C ALA A 39 0.15 -4.92 -9.25
N LEU A 40 -0.91 -4.44 -8.59
CA LEU A 40 -2.28 -4.93 -8.80
C LEU A 40 -2.84 -4.53 -10.18
N PHE A 41 -2.47 -3.35 -10.69
CA PHE A 41 -2.92 -2.86 -12.00
C PHE A 41 -2.45 -3.76 -13.16
N ALA A 42 -1.26 -4.35 -13.02
CA ALA A 42 -0.67 -5.27 -13.98
C ALA A 42 -1.00 -6.76 -13.76
N ASP A 43 -1.61 -7.12 -12.63
CA ASP A 43 -1.79 -8.53 -12.26
C ASP A 43 -3.01 -9.19 -12.95
N ALA A 44 -2.72 -10.15 -13.83
CA ALA A 44 -3.73 -10.90 -14.55
C ALA A 44 -4.51 -11.90 -13.67
N ASN A 45 -3.97 -12.29 -12.51
CA ASN A 45 -4.60 -13.27 -11.61
C ASN A 45 -5.89 -12.76 -10.97
N LEU A 46 -6.13 -11.45 -11.01
CA LEU A 46 -7.37 -10.84 -10.54
C LEU A 46 -8.54 -11.07 -11.50
N SER A 47 -8.28 -11.51 -12.74
CA SER A 47 -9.34 -11.90 -13.67
C SER A 47 -9.77 -13.35 -13.48
N LEU A 48 -11.04 -13.62 -13.79
CA LEU A 48 -11.66 -14.95 -13.72
C LEU A 48 -10.81 -16.03 -14.42
N ASN A 49 -10.34 -15.73 -15.62
CA ASN A 49 -9.57 -16.64 -16.47
C ASN A 49 -8.05 -16.46 -16.33
N ARG A 50 -7.60 -15.61 -15.40
CA ARG A 50 -6.18 -15.31 -15.13
C ARG A 50 -5.38 -14.87 -16.36
N ASN A 51 -6.04 -14.14 -17.27
CA ASN A 51 -5.47 -13.73 -18.55
C ASN A 51 -5.75 -12.26 -18.91
N GLN A 52 -6.36 -11.50 -18.00
CA GLN A 52 -6.66 -10.09 -18.17
C GLN A 52 -6.29 -9.32 -16.90
N SER A 53 -5.55 -8.22 -17.05
CA SER A 53 -5.27 -7.25 -16.00
C SER A 53 -6.00 -5.93 -16.29
N CYS A 54 -5.96 -4.97 -15.37
CA CYS A 54 -6.45 -3.61 -15.64
C CYS A 54 -5.70 -2.97 -16.81
N SER A 55 -4.36 -3.10 -16.82
CA SER A 55 -3.49 -2.56 -17.87
C SER A 55 -3.75 -3.12 -19.27
N SER A 56 -4.34 -4.31 -19.38
CA SER A 56 -4.69 -4.91 -20.68
C SER A 56 -5.76 -4.13 -21.46
N CYS A 57 -6.54 -3.27 -20.78
CA CYS A 57 -7.52 -2.37 -21.39
C CYS A 57 -7.29 -0.90 -21.01
N HIS A 58 -6.38 -0.61 -20.08
CA HIS A 58 -6.02 0.73 -19.65
C HIS A 58 -4.52 0.92 -19.83
N ASP A 59 -4.09 1.09 -21.08
CA ASP A 59 -2.68 1.22 -21.44
C ASP A 59 -2.22 2.69 -21.28
N PRO A 60 -1.19 2.98 -20.45
CA PRO A 60 -0.70 4.34 -20.25
C PRO A 60 -0.25 5.04 -21.55
N ASP A 61 0.23 4.29 -22.55
CA ASP A 61 0.70 4.84 -23.83
C ASP A 61 -0.45 5.40 -24.67
N VAL A 62 -1.68 4.98 -24.39
CA VAL A 62 -2.92 5.49 -25.00
C VAL A 62 -3.84 6.11 -23.95
N ALA A 63 -3.25 6.84 -23.01
CA ALA A 63 -3.96 7.59 -21.97
C ALA A 63 -4.91 6.71 -21.14
N PHE A 64 -4.44 5.54 -20.75
CA PHE A 64 -5.19 4.55 -19.98
C PHE A 64 -6.51 4.14 -20.65
N SER A 65 -6.50 4.00 -21.97
CA SER A 65 -7.62 3.45 -22.74
C SER A 65 -7.18 2.18 -23.45
N ASP A 66 -8.10 1.46 -24.09
CA ASP A 66 -7.79 0.23 -24.84
C ASP A 66 -7.57 0.49 -26.34
N GLY A 67 -7.64 1.76 -26.77
CA GLY A 67 -7.50 2.18 -28.18
C GLY A 67 -8.58 1.64 -29.12
N ARG A 68 -9.57 0.90 -28.60
CA ARG A 68 -10.64 0.29 -29.40
C ARG A 68 -11.79 1.28 -29.54
N SER A 69 -12.44 1.29 -30.71
CA SER A 69 -13.61 2.15 -30.97
C SER A 69 -14.89 1.67 -30.26
N THR A 70 -14.84 0.53 -29.57
CA THR A 70 -15.97 -0.05 -28.84
C THR A 70 -15.48 -0.55 -27.48
N VAL A 71 -16.23 -0.27 -26.41
CA VAL A 71 -15.95 -0.82 -25.08
C VAL A 71 -16.09 -2.34 -25.12
N ARG A 72 -14.98 -3.06 -24.96
CA ARG A 72 -15.00 -4.52 -24.78
C ARG A 72 -14.28 -4.88 -23.49
N CYS A 73 -14.87 -4.49 -22.36
CA CYS A 73 -14.60 -5.18 -21.12
C CYS A 73 -15.37 -6.50 -21.18
N LYS A 74 -14.65 -7.63 -21.29
CA LYS A 74 -15.26 -8.95 -21.39
C LYS A 74 -16.03 -9.21 -20.09
N PRO A 75 -17.36 -9.41 -20.10
CA PRO A 75 -18.05 -9.92 -18.91
C PRO A 75 -17.49 -11.32 -18.67
N GLY A 76 -16.94 -11.57 -17.48
CA GLY A 76 -16.40 -12.87 -17.12
C GLY A 76 -17.48 -13.94 -17.25
N THR A 77 -17.40 -14.72 -18.34
CA THR A 77 -17.98 -16.06 -18.48
C THR A 77 -16.85 -17.07 -18.43
#